data_AF-A0A3C1F3S7-F1
#
_entry.id   AF-A0A3C1F3S7-F1
#
_cell.length_a   1.000
_cell.length_b   1.000
_cell.length_c   1.000
_cell.angle_alpha   90.00
_cell.angle_beta   90.00
_cell.angle_gamma   90.00
#
_symmetry.space_group_name_H-M   'P 1'
#
loop_
_entity.id
_entity.type
_entity.pdbx_description
1 polymer ?
#
loop_
_entity_poly.entity_id
_entity_poly.type
_entity_poly.pdbx_seq_one_letter_code
_entity_poly.pdbx_strand_id
1 'polypeptide(L)' 'MKLDAVPGLTGRLWVQPIKPGQVEMVCAELCGLGHYRMRGYVTIESAEAFQSWLEQTRVEQSL' A
#
# COMPACT_ATOMS: atom_id res chain seq x y z
N MET A 1 -0.02 -5.48 -11.09
CA MET A 1 1.07 -4.49 -11.23
C MET A 1 2.20 -4.87 -10.28
N LYS A 2 3.46 -4.64 -10.65
CA LYS A 2 4.65 -4.84 -9.81
C LYS A 2 5.67 -3.73 -10.10
N LEU A 3 6.37 -3.26 -9.08
CA LEU A 3 7.54 -2.40 -9.19
C LEU A 3 8.51 -2.78 -8.07
N ASP A 4 9.79 -2.90 -8.43
CA ASP A 4 10.81 -3.34 -7.49
C ASP A 4 11.30 -2.16 -6.65
N ALA A 5 11.41 -2.37 -5.34
CA ALA A 5 11.90 -1.37 -4.40
C ALA A 5 13.43 -1.43 -4.33
N VAL A 6 14.10 -0.86 -5.34
CA VAL A 6 15.57 -0.87 -5.46
C VAL A 6 16.18 0.27 -4.63
N PRO A 7 17.10 -0.01 -3.68
CA PRO A 7 17.77 1.03 -2.90
C PRO A 7 18.48 2.07 -3.78
N GLY A 8 18.27 3.36 -3.48
CA GLY A 8 18.88 4.47 -4.23
C GLY A 8 18.14 4.89 -5.50
N LEU A 9 17.08 4.19 -5.90
CA LEU A 9 16.22 4.55 -7.03
C LEU A 9 14.81 4.93 -6.56
N THR A 10 14.27 6.00 -7.15
CA THR A 10 12.88 6.40 -6.92
C THR A 10 12.02 5.93 -8.08
N GLY A 11 11.33 4.80 -7.91
CA GLY A 11 10.35 4.32 -8.88
C GLY A 11 9.00 5.04 -8.74
N ARG A 12 8.24 5.12 -9.83
CA ARG A 12 6.87 5.65 -9.84
C ARG A 12 5.90 4.57 -10.26
N LEU A 13 4.80 4.47 -9.52
CA LEU A 13 3.76 3.49 -9.74
C LEU A 13 2.40 4.18 -9.73
N TRP A 14 1.56 3.91 -10.73
CA TRP A 14 0.20 4.44 -10.77
C TRP A 14 -0.86 3.36 -11.03
N VAL A 15 -1.92 3.35 -10.21
CA VAL A 15 -3.03 2.40 -10.30
C VAL A 15 -4.34 3.15 -10.16
N GLN A 16 -5.28 2.85 -11.05
CA GLN A 16 -6.67 3.25 -10.89
C GLN A 16 -7.50 2.01 -10.47
N PRO A 17 -7.93 1.91 -9.21
CA PRO A 17 -8.83 0.83 -8.81
C PRO A 17 -10.20 1.02 -9.47
N ILE A 18 -10.81 -0.10 -9.89
CA ILE A 18 -12.11 -0.11 -10.60
C ILE A 18 -13.26 -0.69 -9.76
N LYS A 19 -12.96 -1.27 -8.59
CA LYS A 19 -13.94 -1.88 -7.68
C LYS A 19 -13.49 -1.67 -6.22
N PRO A 20 -14.41 -1.34 -5.30
CA PRO A 20 -14.12 -1.34 -3.87
C PRO A 20 -13.72 -2.72 -3.34
N GLY A 21 -13.01 -2.73 -2.21
CA GLY A 21 -12.62 -3.95 -1.51
C GLY A 21 -11.15 -3.97 -1.08
N GLN A 22 -10.72 -5.08 -0.52
CA GLN A 22 -9.35 -5.28 -0.06
C GLN A 22 -8.58 -6.17 -1.04
N VAL A 23 -7.37 -5.73 -1.41
CA VAL A 23 -6.45 -6.52 -2.24
C VAL A 23 -5.16 -6.79 -1.48
N GLU A 24 -4.66 -8.01 -1.61
CA GLU A 24 -3.38 -8.40 -1.02
C GLU A 24 -2.22 -7.86 -1.86
N MET A 25 -1.25 -7.24 -1.20
CA MET A 25 0.05 -6.91 -1.78
C MET A 25 1.12 -7.85 -1.21
N VAL A 26 1.95 -8.40 -2.09
CA VAL A 26 2.98 -9.37 -1.73
C VAL A 26 4.35 -8.88 -2.18
N CYS A 27 5.38 -9.21 -1.40
CA CYS A 27 6.75 -9.06 -1.84
C CYS A 27 7.02 -10.01 -3.02
N ALA A 28 7.46 -9.47 -4.15
CA ALA A 28 7.68 -10.22 -5.39
C ALA A 28 9.15 -10.28 -5.83
N GLU A 29 10.07 -9.88 -4.94
CA GLU A 29 11.51 -9.93 -5.14
C GLU A 29 12.15 -10.58 -3.90
N LEU A 30 12.98 -11.61 -4.09
CA LEU A 30 13.55 -12.35 -2.97
C LEU A 30 14.51 -11.45 -2.18
N CYS A 31 14.11 -11.03 -0.98
CA CYS A 31 14.84 -10.07 -0.16
C CYS A 31 15.41 -10.65 1.16
N GLY A 32 15.29 -11.97 1.37
CA GLY A 32 15.80 -12.67 2.55
C GLY A 32 14.82 -13.70 3.13
N LEU A 33 15.15 -14.24 4.30
CA LEU A 33 14.39 -15.32 4.95
C LEU A 33 12.93 -14.96 5.28
N GLY A 34 12.65 -13.67 5.50
CA GLY A 34 11.30 -13.17 5.77
C GLY A 34 10.43 -13.00 4.53
N HIS A 35 10.96 -13.20 3.32
CA HIS A 35 10.31 -12.85 2.04
C HIS A 35 8.86 -13.35 1.95
N TYR A 36 8.60 -14.61 2.27
CA TYR A 36 7.27 -15.22 2.17
C TYR A 36 6.21 -14.65 3.13
N ARG A 37 6.65 -13.95 4.19
CA ARG A 37 5.80 -13.35 5.23
C ARG A 37 5.52 -11.87 4.98
N MET A 38 6.23 -11.23 4.05
CA MET A 38 6.05 -9.82 3.73
C MET A 38 4.81 -9.61 2.88
N ARG A 39 3.68 -9.51 3.57
CA ARG A 39 2.35 -9.28 3.00
C ARG A 39 1.78 -7.99 3.58
N GLY A 40 1.09 -7.25 2.73
CA GLY A 40 0.32 -6.09 3.12
C GLY A 40 -1.05 -6.14 2.47
N TYR A 41 -1.90 -5.20 2.80
CA TYR A 41 -3.22 -5.06 2.20
C TYR A 41 -3.44 -3.62 1.77
N VAL A 42 -4.07 -3.46 0.61
CA VAL A 42 -4.56 -2.18 0.12
C VAL A 42 -6.09 -2.23 0.19
N THR A 43 -6.68 -1.32 0.95
CA THR A 43 -8.13 -1.17 1.04
C THR A 43 -8.57 -0.07 0.07
N ILE A 44 -9.50 -0.41 -0.83
CA ILE A 44 -10.09 0.49 -1.82
C ILE A 44 -11.47 0.91 -1.29
N GLU A 45 -11.56 2.17 -0.90
CA GLU A 45 -12.74 2.78 -0.29
C GLU A 45 -13.35 3.88 -1.17
N SER A 46 -14.52 4.38 -0.78
CA SER A 46 -15.07 5.61 -1.38
C SER A 46 -14.21 6.83 -1.04
N ALA A 47 -14.37 7.92 -1.81
CA ALA A 47 -13.64 9.16 -1.56
C ALA A 47 -13.95 9.72 -0.16
N GLU A 48 -15.21 9.69 0.26
CA GLU A 48 -15.68 10.22 1.55
C GLU A 48 -15.11 9.42 2.73
N ALA A 49 -15.13 8.09 2.62
CA ALA A 49 -14.55 7.19 3.62
C ALA A 49 -13.04 7.39 3.74
N PHE A 50 -12.35 7.55 2.61
CA PHE A 50 -10.91 7.82 2.59
C PHE A 50 -10.55 9.18 3.25
N GLN A 51 -11.32 10.24 2.98
CA GLN A 51 -11.08 11.54 3.62
C GLN A 51 -11.28 11.46 5.14
N SER A 52 -12.35 10.81 5.59
CA SER A 52 -12.63 10.62 7.01
C SER A 52 -11.49 9.86 7.72
N TRP A 53 -10.98 8.80 7.08
CA TRP A 53 -9.84 8.04 7.58
C TRP A 53 -8.54 8.87 7.62
N LEU A 54 -8.30 9.70 6.60
CA LEU A 54 -7.11 10.54 6.51
C LEU A 54 -7.06 11.58 7.65
N GLU A 55 -8.20 12.19 7.97
CA GLU A 55 -8.32 13.15 9.08
C GLU A 55 -7.99 12.50 10.42
N GLN A 56 -8.58 11.33 10.69
CA GLN A 56 -8.33 10.56 11.92
C GLN A 56 -6.86 10.15 12.03
N THR A 57 -6.31 9.57 10.97
CA THR A 57 -4.91 9.08 10.95
C THR A 57 -3.91 10.21 11.13
N ARG A 58 -4.15 11.40 10.56
CA ARG A 58 -3.26 12.55 10.74
C ARG A 58 -3.17 12.97 12.21
N VAL A 59 -4.29 12.94 12.94
CA VAL A 59 -4.31 13.25 14.37
C VAL A 59 -3.51 12.19 15.14
N GLU A 60 -3.76 10.91 14.89
CA GLU A 60 -3.07 9.80 15.56
C GLU A 60 -1.56 9.81 15.34
N GLN A 61 -1.09 10.07 14.11
CA GLN A 61 0.35 10.07 13.76
C GLN A 61 1.09 11.33 14.22
N SER A 62 0.39 12.33 14.76
CA SER A 62 0.97 13.55 15.31
C SER A 62 1.25 13.48 16.82
N LEU A 63 0.90 12.34 17.45
CA LEU A 63 1.19 11.99 18.84
C LEU A 63 2.42 11.08 18.92
#